data_AF-A0A401GTM1-F1
#
_entry.id   AF-A0A401GTM1-F1
#
_cell.length_a   1.000
_cell.length_b   1.000
_cell.length_c   1.000
_cell.angle_alpha   90.00
_cell.angle_beta   90.00
_cell.angle_gamma   90.00
#
_symmetry.space_group_name_H-M   'P 1'
#
loop_
_entity.id
_entity.type
_entity.pdbx_description
1 polymer ?
#
loop_
_entity_poly.entity_id
_entity_poly.type
_entity_poly.pdbx_seq_one_letter_code
_entity_poly.pdbx_strand_id
1 'polypeptide(L)'
;MEKKQDVYVQSKLASADEALPAGISGADDVRLAELGYKAEFRREFSLLETVAFAFSIMAVIGGVSSTLSFPLISGGHVGMVFGWGIPCLFIMCIAASMAELASSMPTSAGLYYFSAKLAPQKYSALASWITGWANVTGQVTLVCSIDYTVAQMITTAVAVGTDGSVKLGSGPTYGILIALLLAHAIICSAATKILARLNLFYGLVTGKLPIFSFRVMHY
;
A
#
# COMPACT_ATOMS: atom_id res chain seq x y z
N MET A 1 -6.02 34.05 25.00
CA MET A 1 -5.37 33.43 23.84
C MET A 1 -6.21 32.25 23.35
N GLU A 2 -6.66 31.37 24.25
CA GLU A 2 -7.56 30.22 24.00
C GLU A 2 -8.89 30.60 23.33
N LYS A 3 -9.63 31.57 23.88
CA LYS A 3 -10.93 32.04 23.35
C LYS A 3 -10.94 32.54 21.89
N LYS A 4 -9.78 32.90 21.33
CA LYS A 4 -9.67 33.41 19.95
C LYS A 4 -9.42 32.27 18.95
N GLN A 5 -8.86 31.15 19.43
CA GLN A 5 -8.63 29.93 18.67
C GLN A 5 -9.95 29.19 18.45
N ASP A 6 -10.79 29.08 19.49
CA ASP A 6 -12.08 28.37 19.43
C ASP A 6 -13.07 29.02 18.43
N VAL A 7 -13.10 30.35 18.38
CA VAL A 7 -13.95 31.12 17.44
C VAL A 7 -13.45 30.97 15.99
N TYR A 8 -12.13 30.84 15.79
CA TYR A 8 -11.54 30.60 14.47
C TYR A 8 -11.84 29.18 13.98
N VAL A 9 -11.81 28.19 14.87
CA VAL A 9 -12.17 26.79 14.58
C VAL A 9 -13.66 26.67 14.28
N GLN A 10 -14.54 27.29 15.08
CA GLN A 10 -16.00 27.25 14.87
C GLN A 10 -16.46 27.94 13.57
N SER A 11 -15.83 29.06 13.16
CA SER A 11 -16.18 29.72 11.90
C SER A 11 -15.75 28.93 10.65
N LYS A 12 -14.64 28.21 10.72
CA LYS A 12 -14.16 27.30 9.66
C LYS A 12 -15.04 26.06 9.53
N LEU A 13 -15.51 25.51 10.66
CA LEU A 13 -16.42 24.36 10.70
C LEU A 13 -17.79 24.70 10.06
N ALA A 14 -18.33 25.90 10.32
CA ALA A 14 -19.59 26.34 9.72
C ALA A 14 -19.49 26.53 8.19
N SER A 15 -18.34 27.00 7.68
CA SER A 15 -18.13 27.15 6.23
C SER A 15 -17.86 25.83 5.49
N ALA A 16 -17.47 24.78 6.22
CA ALA A 16 -17.19 23.45 5.64
C ALA A 16 -18.45 22.58 5.54
N ASP A 17 -19.48 22.86 6.34
CA ASP A 17 -20.75 22.14 6.36
C ASP A 17 -21.62 22.43 5.11
N GLU A 18 -21.44 23.60 4.48
CA GLU A 18 -22.33 24.07 3.40
C GLU A 18 -21.93 23.59 1.98
N ALA A 19 -20.81 22.89 1.80
CA ALA A 19 -20.24 22.63 0.46
C ALA A 19 -19.94 21.16 0.10
N LEU A 20 -20.31 20.15 0.90
CA LEU A 20 -19.94 18.76 0.61
C LEU A 20 -21.11 17.77 0.79
N PRO A 21 -21.33 16.83 -0.16
CA PRO A 21 -22.33 15.79 -0.02
C PRO A 21 -22.02 14.92 1.22
N ALA A 22 -23.02 14.81 2.08
CA ALA A 22 -22.94 14.33 3.44
C ALA A 22 -22.58 12.85 3.56
N GLY A 23 -21.68 12.53 4.52
CA GLY A 23 -21.66 11.21 5.14
C GLY A 23 -20.34 10.76 5.78
N ILE A 24 -19.18 11.07 5.17
CA ILE A 24 -17.89 10.49 5.61
C ILE A 24 -16.75 11.53 5.71
N SER A 25 -16.73 12.58 4.88
CA SER A 25 -15.62 13.55 4.87
C SER A 25 -15.54 14.40 6.13
N GLY A 26 -16.66 14.94 6.62
CA GLY A 26 -16.65 15.90 7.72
C GLY A 26 -16.12 15.35 9.04
N ALA A 27 -16.37 14.08 9.37
CA ALA A 27 -15.93 13.48 10.63
C ALA A 27 -14.42 13.14 10.65
N ASP A 28 -13.88 12.72 9.50
CA ASP A 28 -12.45 12.41 9.37
C ASP A 28 -11.60 13.69 9.29
N ASP A 29 -12.11 14.73 8.63
CA ASP A 29 -11.45 16.05 8.52
C ASP A 29 -11.38 16.76 9.89
N VAL A 30 -12.42 16.60 10.73
CA VAL A 30 -12.42 17.09 12.12
C VAL A 30 -11.41 16.33 12.98
N ARG A 31 -11.33 15.00 12.87
CA ARG A 31 -10.33 14.19 13.60
C ARG A 31 -8.89 14.48 13.15
N LEU A 32 -8.68 14.76 11.87
CA LEU A 32 -7.38 15.18 11.34
C LEU A 32 -6.95 16.54 11.90
N ALA A 33 -7.90 17.49 11.98
CA ALA A 33 -7.66 18.79 12.57
C ALA A 33 -7.34 18.70 14.08
N GLU A 34 -8.00 17.80 14.83
CA GLU A 34 -7.68 17.49 16.23
C GLU A 34 -6.28 16.90 16.42
N LEU A 35 -5.76 16.17 15.43
CA LEU A 35 -4.39 15.62 15.42
C LEU A 35 -3.33 16.64 14.94
N GLY A 36 -3.74 17.87 14.61
CA GLY A 36 -2.84 18.93 14.13
C GLY A 36 -2.42 18.79 12.66
N TYR A 37 -3.06 17.91 11.89
CA TYR A 37 -2.78 17.72 10.47
C TYR A 37 -3.85 18.41 9.61
N LYS A 38 -3.39 19.20 8.63
CA LYS A 38 -4.26 19.76 7.60
C LYS A 38 -4.54 18.65 6.57
N ALA A 39 -5.80 18.35 6.29
CA ALA A 39 -6.18 17.44 5.23
C ALA A 39 -5.81 18.04 3.86
N GLU A 40 -4.65 17.65 3.31
CA GLU A 40 -4.14 18.16 2.02
C GLU A 40 -4.42 17.21 0.84
N PHE A 41 -4.90 15.99 1.11
CA PHE A 41 -5.27 15.02 0.07
C PHE A 41 -6.78 15.10 -0.23
N ARG A 42 -7.15 15.45 -1.47
CA ARG A 42 -8.51 15.27 -1.96
C ARG A 42 -8.82 13.78 -2.04
N ARG A 43 -9.87 13.35 -1.35
CA ARG A 43 -10.29 11.95 -1.28
C ARG A 43 -11.12 11.63 -2.52
N GLU A 44 -10.45 11.34 -3.63
CA GLU A 44 -11.10 11.10 -4.93
C GLU A 44 -11.52 9.64 -5.16
N PHE A 45 -11.15 8.71 -4.27
CA PHE A 45 -11.52 7.30 -4.38
C PHE A 45 -12.75 6.95 -3.54
N SER A 46 -13.73 6.35 -4.17
CA SER A 46 -14.87 5.71 -3.51
C SER A 46 -14.42 4.50 -2.67
N LEU A 47 -15.22 4.13 -1.65
CA LEU A 47 -14.95 2.97 -0.81
C LEU A 47 -14.88 1.68 -1.63
N LEU A 48 -15.78 1.52 -2.61
CA LEU A 48 -15.80 0.35 -3.50
C LEU A 48 -14.58 0.31 -4.41
N GLU A 49 -14.12 1.47 -4.90
CA GLU A 49 -12.92 1.56 -5.75
C GLU A 49 -11.67 1.20 -4.95
N THR A 50 -11.59 1.66 -3.70
CA THR A 50 -10.46 1.34 -2.80
C THR A 50 -10.41 -0.15 -2.47
N VAL A 51 -11.56 -0.79 -2.24
CA VAL A 51 -11.64 -2.25 -2.00
C VAL A 51 -11.31 -3.04 -3.27
N ALA A 52 -11.83 -2.63 -4.42
CA ALA A 52 -11.54 -3.27 -5.70
C ALA A 52 -10.05 -3.17 -6.06
N PHE A 53 -9.44 -2.01 -5.82
CA PHE A 53 -8.00 -1.80 -6.00
C PHE A 53 -7.17 -2.68 -5.07
N ALA A 54 -7.53 -2.76 -3.78
CA ALA A 54 -6.86 -3.63 -2.82
C ALA A 54 -6.96 -5.13 -3.22
N PHE A 55 -8.13 -5.58 -3.67
CA PHE A 55 -8.33 -6.94 -4.17
C PHE A 55 -7.47 -7.24 -5.41
N SER A 56 -7.37 -6.27 -6.33
CA SER A 56 -6.55 -6.40 -7.54
C SER A 56 -5.06 -6.55 -7.22
N ILE A 57 -4.52 -5.81 -6.24
CA ILE A 57 -3.10 -5.89 -5.88
C ILE A 57 -2.76 -7.25 -5.24
N MET A 58 -3.65 -7.79 -4.41
CA MET A 58 -3.37 -9.04 -3.71
C MET A 58 -3.40 -10.28 -4.61
N ALA A 59 -4.02 -10.21 -5.80
CA ALA A 59 -4.03 -11.28 -6.80
C ALA A 59 -4.15 -12.70 -6.21
N VAL A 60 -5.12 -12.89 -5.30
CA VAL A 60 -5.23 -14.07 -4.42
C VAL A 60 -5.25 -15.38 -5.22
N ILE A 61 -5.90 -15.39 -6.37
CA ILE A 61 -6.04 -16.57 -7.22
C ILE A 61 -4.67 -17.08 -7.71
N GLY A 62 -3.79 -16.17 -8.16
CA GLY A 62 -2.46 -16.53 -8.66
C GLY A 62 -1.51 -16.99 -7.54
N GLY A 63 -1.56 -16.31 -6.39
CA GLY A 63 -0.76 -16.67 -5.21
C GLY A 63 -1.14 -18.03 -4.63
N VAL A 64 -2.45 -18.31 -4.51
CA VAL A 64 -2.95 -19.60 -4.01
C VAL A 64 -2.60 -20.73 -4.97
N SER A 65 -2.76 -20.54 -6.29
CA SER A 65 -2.42 -21.57 -7.27
C SER A 65 -0.93 -21.95 -7.23
N SER A 66 -0.05 -20.99 -7.00
CA SER A 66 1.40 -21.22 -6.98
C SER A 66 1.87 -21.91 -5.69
N THR A 67 1.14 -21.70 -4.59
CA THR A 67 1.53 -22.21 -3.27
C THR A 67 0.80 -23.49 -2.88
N LEU A 68 -0.25 -23.89 -3.61
CA LEU A 68 -1.08 -25.07 -3.32
C LEU A 68 -0.29 -26.39 -3.24
N SER A 69 0.82 -26.47 -3.97
CA SER A 69 1.70 -27.65 -3.98
C SER A 69 2.33 -27.93 -2.61
N PHE A 70 2.67 -26.89 -1.84
CA PHE A 70 3.32 -27.03 -0.54
C PHE A 70 2.44 -27.72 0.53
N PRO A 71 1.20 -27.27 0.81
CA PRO A 71 0.33 -27.95 1.77
C PRO A 71 -0.11 -29.32 1.29
N LEU A 72 -0.22 -29.54 -0.03
CA LEU A 72 -0.58 -30.84 -0.60
C LEU A 72 0.49 -31.90 -0.30
N ILE A 73 1.76 -31.56 -0.45
CA ILE A 73 2.88 -32.48 -0.19
C ILE A 73 3.05 -32.75 1.31
N SER A 74 2.89 -31.73 2.16
CA SER A 74 3.19 -31.84 3.60
C SER A 74 2.01 -32.30 4.47
N GLY A 75 0.77 -32.06 4.06
CA GLY A 75 -0.42 -32.32 4.89
C GLY A 75 -1.60 -32.95 4.14
N GLY A 76 -1.44 -33.29 2.85
CA GLY A 76 -2.50 -33.83 2.01
C GLY A 76 -3.74 -32.93 1.94
N HIS A 77 -4.91 -33.53 1.70
CA HIS A 77 -6.18 -32.83 1.53
C HIS A 77 -6.60 -32.04 2.79
N VAL A 78 -6.29 -32.56 3.98
CA VAL A 78 -6.62 -31.93 5.26
C VAL A 78 -5.75 -30.69 5.47
N GLY A 79 -4.46 -30.77 5.14
CA GLY A 79 -3.53 -29.65 5.20
C GLY A 79 -3.92 -28.49 4.29
N MET A 80 -4.53 -28.76 3.13
CA MET A 80 -5.02 -27.70 2.24
C MET A 80 -6.19 -26.91 2.84
N VAL A 81 -7.19 -27.59 3.41
CA VAL A 81 -8.40 -26.92 3.93
C VAL A 81 -8.09 -26.21 5.25
N PHE A 82 -7.47 -26.89 6.21
CA PHE A 82 -7.19 -26.32 7.52
C PHE A 82 -5.98 -25.39 7.51
N GLY A 83 -4.97 -25.65 6.67
CA GLY A 83 -3.81 -24.79 6.49
C GLY A 83 -4.15 -23.43 5.88
N TRP A 84 -5.28 -23.32 5.16
CA TRP A 84 -5.81 -22.05 4.69
C TRP A 84 -6.84 -21.44 5.65
N GLY A 85 -7.78 -22.25 6.13
CA GLY A 85 -8.91 -21.77 6.94
C GLY A 85 -8.49 -21.20 8.30
N ILE A 86 -7.57 -21.86 9.00
CA ILE A 86 -7.14 -21.42 10.34
C ILE A 86 -6.44 -20.05 10.28
N PRO A 87 -5.43 -19.82 9.41
CA PRO A 87 -4.81 -18.50 9.28
C PRO A 87 -5.79 -17.39 8.87
N CYS A 88 -6.78 -17.68 8.02
CA CYS A 88 -7.78 -16.68 7.63
C CYS A 88 -8.53 -16.11 8.83
N LEU A 89 -8.89 -16.93 9.82
CA LEU A 89 -9.54 -16.48 11.05
C LEU A 89 -8.65 -15.51 11.85
N PHE A 90 -7.37 -15.84 12.00
CA PHE A 90 -6.42 -14.97 12.70
C PHE A 90 -6.17 -13.66 11.95
N ILE A 91 -6.08 -13.71 10.62
CA ILE A 91 -5.90 -12.51 9.78
C ILE A 91 -7.13 -11.59 9.89
N MET A 92 -8.35 -12.13 9.97
CA MET A 92 -9.55 -11.32 10.21
C MET A 92 -9.52 -10.60 11.56
N CYS A 93 -9.04 -11.23 12.63
CA CYS A 93 -8.86 -10.57 13.92
C CYS A 93 -7.85 -9.41 13.84
N ILE A 94 -6.74 -9.60 13.12
CA ILE A 94 -5.73 -8.55 12.89
C ILE A 94 -6.33 -7.41 12.05
N ALA A 95 -7.09 -7.74 11.00
CA ALA A 95 -7.76 -6.76 10.15
C ALA A 95 -8.79 -5.93 10.93
N ALA A 96 -9.58 -6.56 11.81
CA ALA A 96 -10.53 -5.87 12.68
C ALA A 96 -9.81 -4.90 13.64
N SER A 97 -8.70 -5.33 14.26
CA SER A 97 -7.89 -4.43 15.10
C SER A 97 -7.32 -3.25 14.31
N MET A 98 -6.89 -3.48 13.06
CA MET A 98 -6.38 -2.40 12.20
C MET A 98 -7.51 -1.45 11.76
N ALA A 99 -8.73 -1.95 11.56
CA ALA A 99 -9.90 -1.14 11.23
C ALA A 99 -10.28 -0.18 12.36
N GLU A 100 -10.25 -0.64 13.62
CA GLU A 100 -10.47 0.22 14.79
C GLU A 100 -9.40 1.33 14.89
N LEU A 101 -8.12 0.98 14.66
CA LEU A 101 -7.03 1.96 14.63
C LEU A 101 -7.19 2.98 13.50
N ALA A 102 -7.53 2.51 12.29
CA ALA A 102 -7.75 3.38 11.13
C ALA A 102 -8.95 4.33 11.32
N SER A 103 -10.02 3.89 12.00
CA SER A 103 -11.17 4.75 12.31
C SER A 103 -10.86 5.82 13.37
N SER A 104 -9.97 5.52 14.32
CA SER A 104 -9.58 6.49 15.36
C SER A 104 -8.56 7.52 14.87
N MET A 105 -7.80 7.21 13.82
CA MET A 105 -6.72 8.03 13.30
C MET A 105 -6.61 7.89 11.78
N PRO A 106 -7.43 8.63 11.01
CA PRO A 106 -7.39 8.58 9.55
C PRO A 106 -6.19 9.40 9.01
N THR A 107 -4.96 8.97 9.30
CA THR A 107 -3.73 9.65 8.83
C THR A 107 -3.06 8.87 7.69
N SER A 108 -2.54 9.59 6.69
CA SER A 108 -1.83 9.00 5.53
C SER A 108 -0.49 8.32 5.87
N ALA A 109 -0.04 8.39 7.13
CA ALA A 109 1.24 7.87 7.61
C ALA A 109 1.18 6.41 8.12
N GLY A 110 -0.02 5.81 8.16
CA GLY A 110 -0.23 4.35 8.32
C GLY A 110 0.40 3.71 9.55
N LEU A 111 0.85 2.45 9.39
CA LEU A 111 1.39 1.57 10.44
C LEU A 111 2.47 2.23 11.33
N TYR A 112 3.34 3.04 10.73
CA TYR A 112 4.42 3.71 11.46
C TYR A 112 3.89 4.80 12.40
N TYR A 113 2.87 5.53 11.96
CA TYR A 113 2.21 6.55 12.78
C TYR A 113 1.45 5.93 13.95
N PHE A 114 0.76 4.81 13.73
CA PHE A 114 0.09 4.06 14.80
C PHE A 114 1.10 3.52 15.82
N SER A 115 2.24 2.98 15.35
CA SER A 115 3.30 2.51 16.25
C SER A 115 3.96 3.65 17.05
N ALA A 116 4.12 4.83 16.45
CA ALA A 116 4.68 5.99 17.14
C ALA A 116 3.73 6.52 18.23
N LYS A 117 2.42 6.57 17.95
CA LYS A 117 1.42 7.14 18.87
C LYS A 117 1.06 6.19 20.01
N LEU A 118 1.08 4.89 19.78
CA LEU A 118 0.75 3.88 20.79
C LEU A 118 1.94 3.57 21.72
N ALA A 119 3.18 3.85 21.28
CA ALA A 119 4.37 3.67 22.09
C ALA A 119 4.60 4.82 23.09
N PRO A 120 5.21 4.56 24.27
CA PRO A 120 5.59 5.62 25.21
C PRO A 120 6.49 6.66 24.54
N GLN A 121 6.35 7.94 24.89
CA GLN A 121 7.11 9.07 24.30
C GLN A 121 8.62 8.82 24.20
N LYS A 122 9.21 8.09 25.17
CA LYS A 122 10.64 7.72 25.19
C LYS A 122 11.04 6.72 24.10
N TYR A 123 10.13 5.84 23.68
CA TYR A 123 10.37 4.76 22.72
C TYR A 123 9.63 4.94 21.39
N SER A 124 8.80 5.98 21.27
CA SER A 124 8.00 6.27 20.08
C SER A 124 8.82 6.28 18.79
N ALA A 125 9.96 6.99 18.78
CA ALA A 125 10.85 7.05 17.62
C ALA A 125 11.51 5.70 17.28
N LEU A 126 11.84 4.89 18.29
CA LEU A 126 12.43 3.56 18.06
C LEU A 126 11.38 2.55 17.57
N ALA A 127 10.17 2.58 18.14
CA ALA A 127 9.07 1.72 17.72
C ALA A 127 8.65 2.00 16.27
N SER A 128 8.57 3.27 15.88
CA SER A 128 8.29 3.65 14.49
C SER A 128 9.42 3.29 13.53
N TRP A 129 10.67 3.38 13.98
CA TRP A 129 11.83 3.00 13.18
C TRP A 129 11.88 1.48 12.94
N ILE A 130 11.65 0.67 13.98
CA ILE A 130 11.60 -0.80 13.86
C ILE A 130 10.44 -1.23 12.96
N THR A 131 9.25 -0.67 13.19
CA THR A 131 8.08 -0.93 12.35
C THR A 131 8.39 -0.54 10.91
N GLY A 132 9.02 0.64 10.73
CA GLY A 132 9.66 1.17 9.51
C GLY A 132 10.38 0.11 8.71
N TRP A 133 11.47 -0.36 9.30
CA TRP A 133 12.34 -1.34 8.69
C TRP A 133 11.65 -2.68 8.47
N ALA A 134 10.80 -3.14 9.39
CA ALA A 134 10.09 -4.40 9.25
C ALA A 134 9.15 -4.41 8.03
N ASN A 135 8.47 -3.30 7.76
CA ASN A 135 7.61 -3.20 6.58
C ASN A 135 8.44 -3.09 5.29
N VAL A 136 9.57 -2.37 5.29
CA VAL A 136 10.47 -2.32 4.12
C VAL A 136 11.06 -3.70 3.82
N THR A 137 11.58 -4.41 4.82
CA THR A 137 12.13 -5.75 4.64
C THR A 137 11.05 -6.75 4.24
N GLY A 138 9.83 -6.62 4.76
CA GLY A 138 8.68 -7.41 4.34
C GLY A 138 8.38 -7.23 2.85
N GLN A 139 8.35 -5.99 2.36
CA GLN A 139 8.10 -5.73 0.94
C GLN A 139 9.24 -6.22 0.03
N VAL A 140 10.50 -6.04 0.43
CA VAL A 140 11.64 -6.58 -0.32
C VAL A 140 11.59 -8.11 -0.40
N THR A 141 11.29 -8.77 0.73
CA THR A 141 11.17 -10.23 0.79
C THR A 141 10.00 -10.73 -0.05
N LEU A 142 8.87 -10.02 -0.03
CA LEU A 142 7.69 -10.34 -0.83
C LEU A 142 8.00 -10.35 -2.32
N VAL A 143 8.61 -9.29 -2.84
CA VAL A 143 8.99 -9.19 -4.26
C VAL A 143 9.96 -10.31 -4.64
N CYS A 144 11.00 -10.52 -3.83
CA CYS A 144 11.98 -11.60 -4.04
C CYS A 144 11.33 -12.99 -4.11
N SER A 145 10.36 -13.27 -3.23
CA SER A 145 9.64 -14.55 -3.20
C SER A 145 8.80 -14.78 -4.46
N ILE A 146 8.12 -13.74 -4.95
CA ILE A 146 7.30 -13.81 -6.16
C ILE A 146 8.19 -14.04 -7.38
N ASP A 147 9.27 -13.25 -7.54
CA ASP A 147 10.20 -13.42 -8.66
C ASP A 147 10.87 -14.80 -8.66
N TYR A 148 11.20 -15.35 -7.48
CA TYR A 148 11.71 -16.72 -7.38
C TYR A 148 10.69 -17.76 -7.83
N THR A 149 9.42 -17.59 -7.43
CA THR A 149 8.34 -18.48 -7.87
C THR A 149 8.18 -18.44 -9.38
N VAL A 150 8.23 -17.26 -10.00
CA VAL A 150 8.17 -17.11 -11.46
C VAL A 150 9.39 -17.76 -12.13
N ALA A 151 10.59 -17.59 -11.58
CA ALA A 151 11.79 -18.26 -12.10
C ALA A 151 11.65 -19.79 -12.06
N GLN A 152 11.08 -20.36 -11.00
CA GLN A 152 10.79 -21.81 -10.92
C GLN A 152 9.78 -22.25 -11.98
N MET A 153 8.74 -21.45 -12.23
CA MET A 153 7.73 -21.74 -13.25
C MET A 153 8.34 -21.73 -14.66
N ILE A 154 9.23 -20.76 -14.96
CA ILE A 154 9.94 -20.69 -16.24
C ILE A 154 10.86 -21.91 -16.41
N THR A 155 11.66 -22.24 -15.39
CA THR A 155 12.53 -23.43 -15.42
C THR A 155 11.73 -24.71 -15.66
N THR A 156 10.59 -24.86 -14.99
CA THR A 156 9.70 -26.00 -15.16
C THR A 156 9.09 -26.04 -16.56
N ALA A 157 8.66 -24.89 -17.10
CA ALA A 157 8.12 -24.79 -18.45
C ALA A 157 9.14 -25.20 -19.52
N VAL A 158 10.42 -24.80 -19.37
CA VAL A 158 11.51 -25.21 -20.28
C VAL A 158 11.77 -26.73 -20.20
N ALA A 159 11.75 -27.29 -18.98
CA ALA A 159 11.95 -28.72 -18.79
C ALA A 159 10.82 -29.53 -19.46
N VAL A 160 9.56 -29.09 -19.32
CA VAL A 160 8.40 -29.71 -19.97
C VAL A 160 8.45 -29.55 -21.48
N GLY A 161 8.81 -28.36 -21.99
CA GLY A 161 8.88 -28.08 -23.42
C GLY A 161 9.99 -28.82 -24.18
N THR A 162 10.95 -29.42 -23.46
CA THR A 162 12.05 -30.18 -24.06
C THR A 162 11.99 -31.68 -23.73
N ASP A 163 10.80 -32.19 -23.36
CA ASP A 163 10.55 -33.58 -22.90
C ASP A 163 11.52 -34.05 -21.80
N GLY A 164 11.97 -33.13 -20.94
CA GLY A 164 12.88 -33.42 -19.84
C GLY A 164 14.36 -33.60 -20.22
N SER A 165 14.74 -33.34 -21.47
CA SER A 165 16.16 -33.41 -21.92
C SER A 165 17.02 -32.28 -21.35
N VAL A 166 16.44 -31.11 -21.06
CA VAL A 166 17.11 -29.98 -20.42
C VAL A 166 16.54 -29.78 -19.02
N LYS A 167 17.31 -30.14 -18.00
CA LYS A 167 17.00 -29.83 -16.61
C LYS A 167 17.91 -28.70 -16.15
N LEU A 168 17.37 -27.49 -16.06
CA LEU A 168 18.12 -26.34 -15.55
C LEU A 168 18.38 -26.54 -14.05
N GLY A 169 19.65 -26.49 -13.66
CA GLY A 169 20.05 -26.58 -12.26
C GLY A 169 19.75 -25.31 -11.45
N SER A 170 20.24 -25.28 -10.22
CA SER A 170 20.12 -24.12 -9.32
C SER A 170 20.80 -22.86 -9.86
N GLY A 171 21.95 -23.00 -10.53
CA GLY A 171 22.70 -21.88 -11.12
C GLY A 171 21.92 -21.10 -12.19
N PRO A 172 21.44 -21.75 -13.27
CA PRO A 172 20.64 -21.08 -14.29
C PRO A 172 19.34 -20.48 -13.76
N THR A 173 18.69 -21.15 -12.81
CA THR A 173 17.45 -20.64 -12.20
C THR A 173 17.68 -19.35 -11.40
N TYR A 174 18.83 -19.25 -10.71
CA TYR A 174 19.25 -18.01 -10.05
C TYR A 174 19.56 -16.89 -11.05
N GLY A 175 20.16 -17.23 -12.20
CA GLY A 175 20.36 -16.27 -13.29
C GLY A 175 19.05 -15.70 -13.85
N ILE A 176 18.02 -16.54 -14.01
CA ILE A 176 16.67 -16.12 -14.42
C ILE A 176 16.05 -15.20 -13.36
N LEU A 177 16.18 -15.53 -12.07
CA LEU A 177 15.72 -14.65 -10.98
C LEU A 177 16.37 -13.26 -11.05
N ILE A 178 17.69 -13.17 -11.19
CA ILE A 178 18.37 -11.86 -11.29
C ILE A 178 17.88 -11.08 -12.51
N ALA A 179 17.70 -11.74 -13.65
CA ALA A 179 17.19 -11.11 -14.87
C ALA A 179 15.76 -10.55 -14.67
N LEU A 180 14.88 -11.30 -14.00
CA LEU A 180 13.54 -10.86 -13.66
C LEU A 180 13.55 -9.67 -12.70
N LEU A 181 14.38 -9.72 -11.65
CA LEU A 181 14.53 -8.62 -10.71
C LEU A 181 15.02 -7.33 -11.38
N LEU A 182 16.00 -7.44 -12.28
CA LEU A 182 16.49 -6.29 -13.06
C LEU A 182 15.43 -5.75 -14.00
N ALA A 183 14.67 -6.62 -14.68
CA ALA A 183 13.57 -6.20 -15.53
C ALA A 183 12.48 -5.47 -14.74
N HIS A 184 12.04 -6.02 -13.61
CA HIS A 184 11.09 -5.36 -12.70
C HIS A 184 11.63 -4.02 -12.20
N ALA A 185 12.90 -3.94 -11.79
CA ALA A 185 13.52 -2.70 -11.34
C ALA A 185 13.56 -1.64 -12.46
N ILE A 186 13.87 -2.02 -13.70
CA ILE A 186 13.85 -1.13 -14.87
C ILE A 186 12.42 -0.65 -15.14
N ILE A 187 11.43 -1.53 -15.12
CA ILE A 187 10.02 -1.20 -15.35
C ILE A 187 9.51 -0.23 -14.27
N CYS A 188 9.74 -0.53 -13.00
CA CYS A 188 9.35 0.35 -11.89
C CYS A 188 10.07 1.71 -11.92
N SER A 189 11.36 1.72 -12.27
CA SER A 189 12.12 2.97 -12.44
C SER A 189 11.63 3.77 -13.65
N ALA A 190 11.30 3.11 -14.76
CA ALA A 190 10.77 3.72 -15.96
C ALA A 190 9.36 4.27 -15.72
N ALA A 191 8.45 3.54 -15.07
CA ALA A 191 7.11 4.02 -14.75
C ALA A 191 7.14 5.29 -13.87
N THR A 192 8.07 5.35 -12.90
CA THR A 192 8.27 6.55 -12.08
C THR A 192 8.82 7.72 -12.90
N LYS A 193 9.75 7.47 -13.83
CA LYS A 193 10.30 8.50 -14.75
C LYS A 193 9.31 8.91 -15.85
N ILE A 194 8.47 8.00 -16.34
CA ILE A 194 7.39 8.27 -17.29
C ILE A 194 6.30 9.08 -16.58
N LEU A 195 5.91 8.73 -15.35
CA LEU A 195 4.94 9.48 -14.57
C LEU A 195 5.47 10.87 -14.20
N ALA A 196 6.76 10.99 -13.87
CA ALA A 196 7.42 12.28 -13.68
C ALA A 196 7.48 13.10 -14.98
N ARG A 197 7.77 12.48 -16.13
CA ARG A 197 7.77 13.15 -17.44
C ARG A 197 6.37 13.52 -17.92
N LEU A 198 5.34 12.72 -17.60
CA LEU A 198 3.94 13.04 -17.86
C LEU A 198 3.48 14.19 -16.97
N ASN A 199 3.87 14.25 -15.71
CA ASN A 199 3.63 15.41 -14.84
C ASN A 199 4.34 16.68 -15.33
N LEU A 200 5.57 16.55 -15.84
CA LEU A 200 6.33 17.67 -16.44
C LEU A 200 5.72 18.12 -17.77
N PHE A 201 5.27 17.18 -18.60
CA PHE A 201 4.56 17.44 -19.84
C PHE A 201 3.20 18.08 -19.60
N TYR A 202 2.45 17.61 -18.60
CA TYR A 202 1.19 18.22 -18.17
C TYR A 202 1.42 19.61 -17.58
N GLY A 203 2.50 19.82 -16.82
CA GLY A 203 2.92 21.14 -16.34
C GLY A 203 3.33 22.12 -17.46
N LEU A 204 3.98 21.63 -18.52
CA LEU A 204 4.35 22.41 -19.71
C LEU A 204 3.16 22.71 -20.62
N VAL A 205 2.23 21.76 -20.79
CA VAL A 205 0.96 21.94 -21.52
C VAL A 205 0.03 22.88 -20.76
N THR A 206 0.05 22.84 -19.43
CA THR A 206 -0.56 23.85 -18.54
C THR A 206 0.33 25.10 -18.38
N GLY A 207 1.24 25.34 -19.33
CA GLY A 207 2.06 26.54 -19.51
C GLY A 207 1.26 27.79 -19.88
N LYS A 208 0.14 28.01 -19.19
CA LYS A 208 -0.58 29.28 -19.07
C LYS A 208 -1.01 29.51 -17.62
N LEU A 209 -0.13 29.38 -16.64
CA LEU A 209 -0.47 29.85 -15.29
C LEU A 209 0.66 30.28 -14.33
N PRO A 210 1.90 30.67 -14.74
CA PRO A 210 2.75 31.43 -13.82
C PRO A 210 2.17 32.83 -13.51
N ILE A 211 1.11 33.28 -14.21
CA ILE A 211 0.50 34.61 -14.04
C ILE A 211 -0.71 34.61 -13.09
N PHE A 212 -1.41 33.49 -12.88
CA PHE A 212 -2.61 33.47 -12.01
C PHE A 212 -2.30 33.11 -10.56
N SER A 213 -1.11 32.55 -10.28
CA SER A 213 -0.69 32.15 -8.93
C SER A 213 -0.32 33.33 -8.00
N PHE A 214 -0.34 34.58 -8.48
CA PHE A 214 -0.10 35.77 -7.65
C PHE A 214 -1.36 36.58 -7.33
N ARG A 215 -2.53 36.24 -7.89
CA ARG A 215 -3.77 37.04 -7.70
C ARG A 215 -4.76 36.43 -6.71
N VAL A 216 -4.63 35.15 -6.34
CA VAL A 216 -5.54 34.46 -5.39
C VAL A 216 -4.95 34.37 -3.97
N MET A 217 -3.99 35.24 -3.64
CA MET A 217 -3.51 35.43 -2.26
C MET A 217 -4.24 36.56 -1.52
N HIS A 218 -5.31 37.10 -2.11
CA HIS A 218 -6.27 37.94 -1.44
C HIS A 218 -7.66 37.58 -1.95
N TYR A 219 -8.40 36.84 -1.14
CA TYR A 219 -9.87 36.75 -0.97
C TYR A 219 -10.23 35.32 -0.54
#